data_AF-A0AAD9YWK6-F1
#
_entry.id   AF-A0AAD9YWK6-F1
#
_cell.length_a   1.000
_cell.length_b   1.000
_cell.length_c   1.000
_cell.angle_alpha   90.00
_cell.angle_beta   90.00
_cell.angle_gamma   90.00
#
_symmetry.space_group_name_H-M   'P 1'
#
loop_
_entity.id
_entity.type
_entity.pdbx_description
1 polymer ?
#
loop_
_entity_poly.entity_id
_entity_poly.type
_entity_poly.pdbx_seq_one_letter_code
_entity_poly.pdbx_strand_id
1 'polypeptide(L)'
;MPAHDLYLGGARRSKFTTITIYHVARRFENELNQQRFLKKVDSILNPRLGGKGMDWEYFIQESPRELWKINGIVPPPSGSEMEKLWFKENKPVVEGDVKANL
;
A
#
# COMPACT_ATOMS: atom_id res chain seq x y z
N MET A 1 15.74 -1.30 10.18
CA MET A 1 16.92 -2.06 9.76
C MET A 1 18.05 -1.07 9.47
N PRO A 2 19.15 -1.12 10.23
CA PRO A 2 20.37 -0.37 9.93
C PRO A 2 20.89 -0.62 8.50
N ALA A 3 21.55 0.37 7.90
CA ALA A 3 22.09 0.26 6.53
C ALA A 3 23.15 -0.86 6.36
N HIS A 4 23.78 -1.31 7.45
CA HIS A 4 24.78 -2.38 7.44
C HIS A 4 24.19 -3.80 7.50
N ASP A 5 22.87 -3.92 7.61
CA ASP A 5 22.15 -5.19 7.66
C ASP A 5 21.57 -5.61 6.30
N LEU A 6 21.80 -4.80 5.26
CA LEU A 6 21.37 -5.07 3.88
C LEU A 6 22.50 -5.70 3.06
N TYR A 7 22.24 -6.92 2.58
CA TYR A 7 23.14 -7.68 1.74
C TYR A 7 22.47 -7.98 0.40
N LEU A 8 23.16 -7.69 -0.70
CA LEU A 8 22.75 -8.01 -2.05
C LEU A 8 23.85 -8.86 -2.69
N GLY A 9 23.52 -10.10 -3.08
CA GLY A 9 24.51 -11.05 -3.62
C GLY A 9 25.64 -11.39 -2.65
N GLY A 10 25.36 -11.45 -1.34
CA GLY A 10 26.36 -11.76 -0.31
C GLY A 10 27.27 -10.59 0.10
N ALA A 11 27.13 -9.42 -0.50
CA ALA A 11 27.91 -8.24 -0.17
C ALA A 11 27.04 -7.11 0.41
N ARG A 12 27.60 -6.33 1.35
CA ARG A 12 26.95 -5.14 1.88
C ARG A 12 26.80 -4.08 0.78
N ARG A 13 25.67 -3.37 0.79
CA ARG A 13 25.40 -2.26 -0.13
C ARG A 13 24.93 -1.02 0.64
N SER A 14 25.69 0.06 0.58
CA SER A 14 25.35 1.33 1.26
C SER A 14 24.29 2.17 0.52
N LYS A 15 24.00 1.84 -0.74
CA LYS A 15 23.01 2.51 -1.59
C LYS A 15 22.01 1.52 -2.18
N PHE A 16 21.42 0.69 -1.33
CA PHE A 16 20.40 -0.27 -1.71
C PHE A 16 19.21 -0.20 -0.76
N THR A 17 18.01 -0.46 -1.27
CA THR A 17 16.81 -0.58 -0.45
C THR A 17 15.83 -1.60 -1.03
N THR A 18 15.01 -2.18 -0.17
CA THR A 18 13.91 -3.07 -0.55
C THR A 18 12.58 -2.46 -0.12
N ILE A 19 11.55 -2.56 -0.96
CA ILE A 19 10.21 -2.04 -0.67
C ILE A 19 9.21 -3.18 -0.78
N THR A 20 8.46 -3.44 0.29
CA THR A 20 7.36 -4.40 0.26
C THR A 20 6.04 -3.66 0.34
N ILE A 21 5.15 -3.93 -0.61
CA ILE A 21 3.82 -3.32 -0.68
C ILE A 21 2.77 -4.40 -0.40
N TYR A 22 2.02 -4.25 0.68
CA TYR A 22 0.90 -5.15 1.00
C TYR A 22 -0.42 -4.51 0.57
N HIS A 23 -1.10 -5.13 -0.40
CA HIS A 23 -2.43 -4.74 -0.85
C HIS A 23 -3.49 -5.54 -0.10
N VAL A 24 -4.48 -4.83 0.44
CA VAL A 24 -5.55 -5.44 1.25
C VAL A 24 -6.94 -4.95 0.85
N ALA A 25 -7.09 -3.64 0.61
CA ALA A 25 -8.39 -3.05 0.33
C ALA A 25 -8.98 -3.47 -1.03
N ARG A 26 -8.12 -3.69 -2.03
CA ARG A 26 -8.49 -4.07 -3.41
C ARG A 26 -7.46 -5.06 -3.95
N ARG A 27 -7.90 -5.88 -4.91
CA ARG A 27 -7.05 -6.79 -5.66
C ARG A 27 -6.98 -6.39 -7.12
N PHE A 28 -5.92 -6.79 -7.81
CA PHE A 28 -5.83 -6.64 -9.24
C PHE A 28 -6.75 -7.64 -9.95
N GLU A 29 -7.67 -7.12 -10.75
CA GLU A 29 -8.64 -7.95 -11.49
C GLU A 29 -8.00 -8.66 -12.70
N ASN A 30 -6.92 -8.10 -13.24
CA ASN A 30 -6.24 -8.60 -14.43
C ASN A 30 -4.82 -8.02 -14.54
N GLU A 31 -4.02 -8.60 -15.45
CA GLU A 31 -2.64 -8.18 -15.73
C GLU A 31 -2.54 -6.72 -16.18
N LEU A 32 -3.52 -6.21 -16.94
CA LEU A 32 -3.50 -4.82 -17.40
C LEU A 32 -3.59 -3.84 -16.21
N ASN A 33 -4.37 -4.18 -15.18
CA ASN A 33 -4.44 -3.41 -13.94
C ASN A 33 -3.14 -3.51 -13.12
N GLN A 34 -2.50 -4.68 -13.09
CA GLN A 34 -1.17 -4.86 -12.46
C GLN A 34 -0.13 -3.97 -13.15
N GLN A 35 -0.03 -4.04 -14.48
CA GLN A 35 0.93 -3.26 -15.26
C GLN A 35 0.72 -1.75 -15.11
N ARG A 36 -0.54 -1.30 -15.05
CA ARG A 36 -0.86 0.10 -14.76
C ARG A 36 -0.41 0.52 -13.37
N PHE A 37 -0.51 -0.35 -12.37
CA PHE A 37 -0.03 -0.06 -11.03
C PHE A 37 1.50 -0.03 -10.96
N LEU A 38 2.19 -1.02 -11.53
CA LEU A 38 3.65 -1.06 -11.59
C LEU A 38 4.22 0.21 -12.24
N LYS A 39 3.65 0.64 -13.38
CA LYS A 39 4.03 1.89 -14.04
C LYS A 39 3.88 3.13 -13.14
N LYS A 40 2.86 3.16 -12.26
CA LYS A 40 2.67 4.26 -11.30
C LYS A 40 3.66 4.18 -10.14
N VAL A 41 4.03 2.97 -9.70
CA VAL A 41 5.09 2.79 -8.70
C VAL A 41 6.43 3.25 -9.29
N ASP A 42 6.76 2.82 -10.50
CA ASP A 42 8.00 3.17 -11.19
C ASP A 42 8.11 4.68 -11.45
N SER A 43 7.00 5.36 -11.81
CA SER A 43 7.00 6.81 -12.00
C SER A 43 7.32 7.59 -10.73
N ILE A 44 7.15 6.96 -9.56
CA ILE A 44 7.49 7.51 -8.25
C ILE A 44 8.92 7.12 -7.84
N LEU A 45 9.27 5.82 -7.95
CA LEU A 45 10.53 5.30 -7.45
C LEU A 45 11.72 5.67 -8.32
N ASN A 46 11.60 5.58 -9.64
CA ASN A 46 12.71 5.82 -10.57
C ASN A 46 13.36 7.21 -10.39
N PRO A 47 12.61 8.34 -10.37
CA PRO A 47 13.23 9.64 -10.16
C PRO A 47 13.76 9.85 -8.73
N ARG A 48 13.19 9.18 -7.72
CA ARG A 48 13.58 9.35 -6.31
C ARG A 48 14.80 8.54 -5.91
N LEU A 49 14.91 7.31 -6.40
CA LEU A 49 15.96 6.35 -6.06
C LEU A 49 17.03 6.32 -7.14
N GLY A 50 16.63 6.13 -8.40
CA GLY A 50 17.53 6.16 -9.55
C GLY A 50 18.25 7.50 -9.67
N GLY A 51 17.54 8.62 -9.47
CA GLY A 51 18.13 9.97 -9.44
C GLY A 51 19.22 10.17 -8.36
N LYS A 52 19.34 9.27 -7.38
CA LYS A 52 20.36 9.29 -6.32
C LYS A 52 21.42 8.19 -6.49
N GLY A 53 21.37 7.43 -7.57
CA GLY A 53 22.23 6.26 -7.81
C GLY A 53 22.02 5.17 -6.75
N MET A 54 20.78 5.00 -6.27
CA MET A 54 20.42 3.89 -5.41
C MET A 54 19.94 2.70 -6.24
N ASP A 55 20.32 1.50 -5.84
CA ASP A 55 19.70 0.25 -6.28
C ASP A 55 18.41 0.01 -5.47
N TRP A 56 17.37 -0.56 -6.07
CA TRP A 56 16.17 -0.94 -5.33
C TRP A 56 15.48 -2.18 -5.88
N GLU A 57 14.78 -2.87 -4.99
CA GLU A 57 13.87 -3.96 -5.30
C GLU A 57 12.51 -3.65 -4.69
N TYR A 58 11.41 -3.99 -5.38
CA TYR A 58 10.09 -3.98 -4.78
C TYR A 58 9.25 -5.17 -5.22
N PHE A 59 8.36 -5.61 -4.33
CA PHE A 59 7.32 -6.58 -4.66
C PHE A 59 6.00 -6.20 -3.99
N ILE A 60 4.92 -6.75 -4.53
CA ILE A 60 3.56 -6.55 -4.04
C ILE A 60 3.00 -7.90 -3.60
N GLN A 61 2.39 -7.93 -2.43
CA GLN A 61 1.66 -9.09 -1.94
C GLN A 61 0.21 -8.70 -1.66
N GLU A 62 -0.74 -9.48 -2.17
CA GLU A 62 -2.17 -9.31 -1.92
C GLU A 62 -2.60 -10.20 -0.75
N SER A 63 -3.38 -9.65 0.18
CA SER A 63 -3.92 -10.39 1.33
C SER A 63 -5.44 -10.59 1.21
N PRO A 64 -6.02 -11.57 1.92
CA PRO A 64 -7.46 -11.67 2.13
C PRO A 64 -8.03 -10.42 2.79
N ARG A 65 -9.06 -9.84 2.17
CA ARG A 65 -9.69 -8.61 2.67
C ARG A 65 -10.52 -8.88 3.93
N GLU A 66 -11.02 -10.09 4.07
CA GLU A 66 -11.86 -10.59 5.15
C GLU A 66 -11.08 -10.72 6.47
N LEU A 67 -9.75 -10.78 6.39
CA LEU A 67 -8.84 -10.88 7.53
C LEU A 67 -8.26 -9.51 7.94
N TRP A 68 -8.92 -8.41 7.55
CA TRP A 68 -8.45 -7.05 7.79
C TRP A 68 -9.46 -6.23 8.59
N LYS A 69 -8.94 -5.54 9.62
CA LYS A 69 -9.67 -4.55 10.42
C LYS A 69 -8.83 -3.29 10.61
N ILE A 70 -9.48 -2.14 10.72
CA ILE A 70 -8.87 -0.88 11.19
C ILE A 70 -9.59 -0.47 12.47
N ASN A 71 -8.86 -0.24 13.56
CA ASN A 71 -9.43 0.06 14.88
C ASN A 71 -10.49 -0.97 15.33
N GLY A 72 -10.32 -2.24 14.96
CA GLY A 72 -11.28 -3.32 15.25
C GLY A 72 -12.53 -3.37 14.34
N ILE A 73 -12.68 -2.40 13.44
CA ILE A 73 -13.83 -2.25 12.53
C ILE A 73 -13.50 -2.88 11.17
N VAL A 74 -14.47 -3.59 10.59
CA VAL A 74 -14.38 -4.12 9.22
C VAL A 74 -14.51 -2.95 8.25
N PRO A 75 -13.50 -2.65 7.40
CA PRO A 75 -13.61 -1.54 6.47
C PRO A 75 -14.74 -1.79 5.46
N PRO A 76 -15.48 -0.75 5.06
CA PRO A 76 -16.68 -0.89 4.24
C PRO A 76 -16.38 -1.43 2.83
N PRO A 77 -17.36 -2.05 2.15
CA PRO A 77 -17.18 -2.54 0.79
C PRO A 77 -16.69 -1.44 -0.16
N SER A 78 -15.85 -1.81 -1.12
CA SER A 78 -15.33 -0.86 -2.12
C SER A 78 -16.46 -0.24 -2.93
N GLY A 79 -16.41 1.08 -3.11
CA GLY A 79 -17.41 1.88 -3.80
C GLY A 79 -18.66 2.22 -2.99
N SER A 80 -18.81 1.68 -1.78
CA SER A 80 -19.99 1.96 -0.93
C SER A 80 -20.04 3.40 -0.43
N GLU A 81 -21.24 3.89 -0.08
CA GLU A 81 -21.41 5.20 0.54
C GLU A 81 -20.63 5.32 1.86
N MET A 82 -20.49 4.22 2.60
CA MET A 82 -19.68 4.19 3.81
C MET A 82 -18.17 4.34 3.50
N GLU A 83 -17.65 3.77 2.41
CA GLU A 83 -16.26 4.01 1.97
C GLU A 83 -16.05 5.48 1.63
N LYS A 84 -17.02 6.12 0.95
CA LYS A 84 -16.97 7.56 0.64
C LYS A 84 -17.00 8.43 1.90
N LEU A 85 -17.81 8.07 2.89
CA LEU A 85 -17.83 8.76 4.18
C LEU A 85 -16.49 8.62 4.92
N TRP A 86 -15.93 7.41 4.98
CA TRP A 86 -14.60 7.18 5.56
C TRP A 86 -13.53 8.00 4.84
N PHE A 87 -13.60 8.12 3.51
CA PHE A 87 -12.70 8.96 2.73
C PHE A 87 -12.86 10.45 3.08
N LYS A 88 -14.09 10.97 3.13
CA LYS A 88 -14.38 12.36 3.48
C LYS A 88 -13.89 12.72 4.88
N GLU A 89 -14.15 11.87 5.85
CA GLU A 89 -13.79 12.09 7.25
C GLU A 89 -12.34 11.70 7.56
N ASN A 90 -11.67 11.01 6.64
CA ASN A 90 -10.31 10.47 6.76
C ASN A 90 -10.10 9.64 8.05
N LYS A 91 -11.12 8.88 8.45
CA LYS A 91 -11.11 8.00 9.64
C LYS A 91 -12.15 6.89 9.53
N PRO A 92 -12.01 5.78 10.27
CA PRO A 92 -13.09 4.81 10.45
C PRO A 92 -14.31 5.47 11.09
N VAL A 93 -15.49 5.28 10.49
CA VAL A 93 -16.79 5.73 10.99
C VAL A 93 -17.70 4.52 11.15
N VAL A 94 -18.40 4.40 12.29
CA VAL A 94 -19.44 3.37 12.47
C VAL A 94 -20.83 3.97 12.28
N GLU A 95 -21.81 3.17 11.86
CA GLU A 95 -23.17 3.66 11.57
C GLU A 95 -23.82 4.37 12.78
N GLY A 96 -23.51 3.95 14.00
CA GLY A 96 -23.95 4.61 15.23
C GLY A 96 -23.51 6.08 15.33
N ASP A 97 -22.29 6.39 14.87
CA ASP A 97 -21.76 7.76 14.87
C ASP A 97 -22.46 8.64 13.83
N VAL A 98 -22.97 8.04 12.76
CA VAL A 98 -23.69 8.76 11.70
C VAL A 98 -25.08 9.21 12.20
N LYS A 99 -25.78 8.35 12.96
CA LYS A 99 -27.10 8.66 13.52
C LYS A 99 -27.05 9.67 14.66
N ALA A 100 -25.93 9.80 15.36
CA ALA A 100 -25.77 10.76 16.45
C ALA A 100 -25.51 12.20 15.98
N ASN A 101 -25.23 12.40 14.68
CA ASN A 101 -24.89 13.70 14.08
C ASN A 101 -25.97 14.23 13.11
N LEU A 102 -27.17 13.62 13.12
CA LEU A 102 -28.39 14.09 12.44
C LEU A 102 -29.38 14.60 13.49
#